data_AF-A0A7V8A4E2-F1
#
_entry.id   AF-A0A7V8A4E2-F1
#
_cell.length_a   1.000
_cell.length_b   1.000
_cell.length_c   1.000
_cell.angle_alpha   90.00
_cell.angle_beta   90.00
_cell.angle_gamma   90.00
#
_symmetry.space_group_name_H-M   'P 1'
#
loop_
_entity.id
_entity.type
_entity.pdbx_description
1 polymer ?
#
loop_
_entity_poly.entity_id
_entity_poly.type
_entity_poly.pdbx_seq_one_letter_code
_entity_poly.pdbx_strand_id
1 'polypeptide(L)'
;MQIKQTIGQFTAARSATSIKLFATVFFVLLANYLFFQSPIGSTIGLFCILLLAAIWYFQPLKHGVSRRRLAAIGALLAAASMIEAAHWMQFAVFTVLTTILALLPKLPRTIEAPKLLMAVLGYFLKFWLRIGTDLSRISKIKAHAPTKFSGARVLGTIFLPIITCAIFAYLFYLANPIISDFLNKLDLTRVFEFFSIQRLLFSAFV
;
A
#
# COMPACT_ATOMS: atom_id res chain seq x y z
N MET A 1 -33.37 -12.24 21.34
CA MET A 1 -31.93 -12.41 21.69
C MET A 1 -30.96 -12.19 20.51
N GLN A 2 -31.41 -12.21 19.24
CA GLN A 2 -30.53 -12.06 18.06
C GLN A 2 -30.01 -10.62 17.78
N ILE A 3 -30.70 -9.56 18.23
CA ILE A 3 -30.34 -8.16 17.92
C ILE A 3 -29.04 -7.71 18.62
N LYS A 4 -28.74 -8.23 19.82
CA LYS A 4 -27.47 -7.93 20.52
C LYS A 4 -26.24 -8.52 19.83
N GLN A 5 -26.39 -9.64 19.11
CA GLN A 5 -25.27 -10.25 18.37
C GLN A 5 -24.89 -9.46 17.12
N THR A 6 -25.86 -8.86 16.44
CA THR A 6 -25.60 -8.07 15.22
C THR A 6 -24.87 -6.76 15.56
N ILE A 7 -25.31 -6.04 16.60
CA ILE A 7 -24.70 -4.76 17.02
C ILE A 7 -23.25 -4.96 17.49
N GLY A 8 -22.96 -6.03 18.24
CA GLY A 8 -21.59 -6.36 18.68
C GLY A 8 -20.64 -6.72 17.53
N GLN A 9 -21.14 -7.36 16.47
CA GLN A 9 -20.35 -7.66 15.28
C GLN A 9 -20.02 -6.41 14.46
N PHE A 10 -20.93 -5.44 14.37
CA PHE A 10 -20.67 -4.17 13.68
C PHE A 10 -19.62 -3.31 14.40
N THR A 11 -19.63 -3.25 15.74
CA THR A 11 -18.62 -2.51 16.50
C THR A 11 -17.24 -3.15 16.43
N ALA A 12 -17.15 -4.48 16.47
CA ALA A 12 -15.88 -5.21 16.34
C ALA A 12 -15.28 -5.10 14.92
N ALA A 13 -16.13 -5.10 13.89
CA ALA A 13 -15.68 -4.87 12.51
C ALA A 13 -15.18 -3.44 12.26
N ARG A 14 -15.79 -2.44 12.92
CA ARG A 14 -15.41 -1.02 12.80
C ARG A 14 -14.10 -0.70 13.52
N SER A 15 -13.86 -1.28 14.71
CA SER A 15 -12.58 -1.11 15.42
C SER A 15 -11.43 -1.84 14.71
N ALA A 16 -11.68 -3.06 14.20
CA ALA A 16 -10.68 -3.80 13.42
C ALA A 16 -10.27 -3.10 12.12
N THR A 17 -11.21 -2.39 11.46
CA THR A 17 -10.90 -1.59 10.27
C THR A 17 -10.11 -0.33 10.62
N SER A 18 -10.43 0.32 11.74
CA SER A 18 -9.73 1.54 12.20
C SER A 18 -8.28 1.24 12.60
N ILE A 19 -8.04 0.12 13.30
CA ILE A 19 -6.68 -0.31 13.67
C ILE A 19 -5.85 -0.64 12.43
N LYS A 20 -6.44 -1.28 11.41
CA LYS A 20 -5.75 -1.57 10.15
C LYS A 20 -5.41 -0.30 9.37
N LEU A 21 -6.31 0.69 9.36
CA LEU A 21 -6.06 2.01 8.77
C LEU A 21 -4.91 2.72 9.49
N PHE A 22 -4.95 2.76 10.82
CA PHE A 22 -3.88 3.34 11.62
C PHE A 22 -2.54 2.65 11.38
N ALA A 23 -2.52 1.31 11.38
CA ALA A 23 -1.33 0.53 11.06
C ALA A 23 -0.81 0.86 9.65
N THR A 24 -1.70 0.99 8.66
CA THR A 24 -1.32 1.35 7.29
C THR A 24 -0.66 2.73 7.24
N VAL A 25 -1.29 3.74 7.85
CA VAL A 25 -0.75 5.11 7.92
C VAL A 25 0.59 5.12 8.66
N PHE A 26 0.69 4.38 9.76
CA PHE A 26 1.94 4.22 10.51
C PHE A 26 3.04 3.60 9.65
N PHE A 27 2.76 2.53 8.88
CA PHE A 27 3.72 1.93 7.97
C PHE A 27 4.18 2.88 6.86
N VAL A 28 3.28 3.72 6.34
CA VAL A 28 3.63 4.72 5.32
C VAL A 28 4.54 5.79 5.91
N LEU A 29 4.23 6.32 7.09
CA LEU A 29 5.08 7.30 7.77
C LEU A 29 6.43 6.70 8.16
N LEU A 30 6.44 5.46 8.64
CA LEU A 30 7.64 4.73 9.01
C LEU A 30 8.52 4.47 7.79
N ALA A 31 7.93 4.04 6.66
CA ALA A 31 8.65 3.90 5.39
C ALA A 31 9.26 5.23 4.97
N ASN A 32 8.49 6.32 4.98
CA ASN A 32 8.97 7.63 4.60
C ASN A 32 10.15 8.09 5.47
N TYR A 33 10.10 7.84 6.78
CA TYR A 33 11.20 8.13 7.70
C TYR A 33 12.42 7.24 7.43
N LEU A 34 12.21 5.93 7.27
CA LEU A 34 13.29 4.97 7.06
C LEU A 34 14.03 5.21 5.74
N PHE A 35 13.30 5.58 4.68
CA PHE A 35 13.88 5.83 3.36
C PHE A 35 14.46 7.25 3.21
N PHE A 36 14.28 8.12 4.21
CA PHE A 36 14.86 9.46 4.19
C PHE A 36 16.37 9.38 4.53
N GLN A 37 17.22 9.73 3.57
CA GLN A 37 18.69 9.83 3.68
C GLN A 37 19.47 8.59 4.12
N SER A 38 18.83 7.41 4.19
CA SER A 38 19.49 6.18 4.65
C SER A 38 19.91 5.28 3.46
N PRO A 39 20.98 4.48 3.60
CA PRO A 39 21.40 3.55 2.57
C PRO A 39 20.28 2.57 2.21
N ILE A 40 20.06 2.38 0.91
CA ILE A 40 18.93 1.65 0.34
C ILE A 40 18.83 0.21 0.89
N GLY A 41 19.95 -0.43 1.23
CA GLY A 41 19.96 -1.82 1.69
C GLY A 41 19.33 -2.06 3.06
N SER A 42 19.91 -1.44 4.10
CA SER A 42 19.53 -1.69 5.50
C SER A 42 18.07 -1.30 5.80
N THR A 43 17.58 -0.26 5.14
CA THR A 43 16.22 0.26 5.30
C THR A 43 15.17 -0.70 4.76
N ILE A 44 15.39 -1.28 3.57
CA ILE A 44 14.44 -2.24 2.99
C ILE A 44 14.32 -3.48 3.88
N GLY A 45 15.46 -4.02 4.36
CA GLY A 45 15.46 -5.19 5.24
C GLY A 45 14.67 -4.94 6.53
N LEU A 46 14.95 -3.82 7.23
CA LEU A 46 14.24 -3.44 8.45
C LEU A 46 12.73 -3.23 8.21
N PHE A 47 12.36 -2.57 7.12
CA PHE A 47 10.97 -2.38 6.74
C PHE A 47 10.26 -3.74 6.49
N CYS A 48 10.91 -4.67 5.79
CA CYS A 48 10.38 -6.01 5.56
C CYS A 48 10.17 -6.80 6.86
N ILE A 49 11.09 -6.67 7.83
CA ILE A 49 10.94 -7.29 9.16
C ILE A 49 9.74 -6.70 9.90
N LEU A 50 9.61 -5.37 9.94
CA LEU A 50 8.48 -4.67 10.55
C LEU A 50 7.15 -5.08 9.89
N LEU A 51 7.12 -5.15 8.56
CA LEU A 51 5.96 -5.58 7.80
C LEU A 51 5.56 -7.03 8.15
N LEU A 52 6.54 -7.94 8.21
CA LEU A 52 6.32 -9.32 8.61
C LEU A 52 5.78 -9.42 10.04
N ALA A 53 6.32 -8.63 10.98
CA ALA A 53 5.86 -8.56 12.36
C ALA A 53 4.40 -8.11 12.44
N ALA A 54 4.00 -7.10 11.67
CA ALA A 54 2.60 -6.69 11.60
C ALA A 54 1.69 -7.76 10.98
N ILE A 55 2.11 -8.40 9.88
CA ILE A 55 1.36 -9.50 9.28
C ILE A 55 1.15 -10.62 10.31
N TRP A 56 2.18 -10.95 11.09
CA TRP A 56 2.11 -11.95 12.14
C TRP A 56 1.17 -11.54 13.27
N TYR A 57 1.31 -10.30 13.78
CA TYR A 57 0.50 -9.75 14.86
C TYR A 57 -0.99 -9.69 14.51
N PHE A 58 -1.33 -9.30 13.29
CA PHE A 58 -2.73 -9.21 12.82
C PHE A 58 -3.33 -10.56 12.42
N GLN A 59 -2.58 -11.67 12.51
CA GLN A 59 -3.07 -13.03 12.24
C GLN A 59 -2.92 -14.00 13.44
N PRO A 60 -3.41 -13.63 14.64
CA PRO A 60 -3.10 -14.36 15.87
C PRO A 60 -3.69 -15.78 15.92
N LEU A 61 -4.86 -15.96 15.29
CA LEU A 61 -5.68 -17.17 15.40
C LEU A 61 -5.07 -18.44 14.77
N LYS A 62 -3.86 -18.38 14.20
CA LYS A 62 -3.34 -19.43 13.32
C LYS A 62 -1.85 -19.74 13.47
N HIS A 63 -1.22 -19.34 14.58
CA HIS A 63 0.19 -19.59 14.89
C HIS A 63 0.57 -21.07 15.12
N GLY A 64 -0.41 -21.96 15.26
CA GLY A 64 -0.19 -23.39 15.52
C GLY A 64 0.19 -24.23 14.30
N VAL A 65 0.15 -23.69 13.08
CA VAL A 65 0.44 -24.46 11.86
C VAL A 65 1.93 -24.44 11.54
N SER A 66 2.61 -25.58 11.63
CA SER A 66 4.07 -25.73 11.38
C SER A 66 4.53 -25.08 10.06
N ARG A 67 3.79 -25.30 8.96
CA ARG A 67 4.11 -24.71 7.64
C ARG A 67 4.10 -23.17 7.63
N ARG A 68 3.30 -22.53 8.47
CA ARG A 68 3.29 -21.05 8.58
C ARG A 68 4.49 -20.53 9.33
N ARG A 69 4.91 -21.24 10.38
CA ARG A 69 6.14 -20.91 11.09
C ARG A 69 7.33 -21.01 10.14
N LEU A 70 7.40 -22.08 9.34
CA LEU A 70 8.44 -22.23 8.32
C LEU A 70 8.40 -21.09 7.28
N ALA A 71 7.22 -20.73 6.76
CA ALA A 71 7.10 -19.60 5.84
C ALA A 71 7.49 -18.25 6.49
N ALA A 72 7.11 -18.02 7.74
CA ALA A 72 7.46 -16.82 8.48
C ALA A 72 8.96 -16.75 8.81
N ILE A 73 9.57 -17.86 9.22
CA ILE A 73 11.01 -17.96 9.47
C ILE A 73 11.77 -17.72 8.16
N GLY A 74 11.36 -18.35 7.06
CA GLY A 74 11.97 -18.12 5.75
C GLY A 74 11.85 -16.66 5.30
N ALA A 75 10.69 -16.03 5.50
CA ALA A 75 10.50 -14.61 5.21
C ALA A 75 11.38 -13.73 6.10
N LEU A 76 11.52 -14.07 7.39
CA LEU A 76 12.38 -13.36 8.32
C LEU A 76 13.85 -13.44 7.90
N LEU A 77 14.33 -14.63 7.53
CA LEU A 77 15.70 -14.83 7.05
C LEU A 77 15.95 -14.07 5.74
N ALA A 78 14.99 -14.06 4.82
CA ALA A 78 15.08 -13.28 3.58
C ALA A 78 15.12 -11.77 3.87
N ALA A 79 14.33 -11.28 4.83
CA ALA A 79 14.35 -9.87 5.22
C ALA A 79 15.62 -9.48 5.97
N ALA A 80 16.14 -10.36 6.82
CA ALA A 80 17.38 -10.14 7.56
C ALA A 80 18.60 -10.09 6.63
N SER A 81 18.66 -10.96 5.62
CA SER A 81 19.79 -10.94 4.66
C SER A 81 19.84 -9.68 3.80
N MET A 82 18.70 -9.01 3.59
CA MET A 82 18.65 -7.72 2.90
C MET A 82 19.28 -6.57 3.70
N ILE A 83 19.46 -6.73 5.03
CA ILE A 83 20.07 -5.69 5.87
C ILE A 83 21.54 -5.47 5.48
N GLU A 84 22.26 -6.55 5.20
CA GLU A 84 23.68 -6.51 4.83
C GLU A 84 23.86 -6.15 3.35
N ALA A 85 23.10 -6.80 2.46
CA ALA A 85 23.17 -6.54 1.02
C ALA A 85 21.80 -6.80 0.39
N ALA A 86 21.10 -5.72 0.00
CA ALA A 86 19.79 -5.85 -0.62
C ALA A 86 19.90 -6.27 -2.08
N HIS A 87 19.33 -7.43 -2.40
CA HIS A 87 19.20 -7.93 -3.77
C HIS A 87 17.74 -8.17 -4.14
N TRP A 88 17.43 -7.97 -5.43
CA TRP A 88 16.11 -8.25 -5.99
C TRP A 88 15.62 -9.68 -5.74
N MET A 89 16.53 -10.64 -5.74
CA MET A 89 16.20 -12.04 -5.48
C MET A 89 15.72 -12.27 -4.04
N GLN A 90 16.38 -11.68 -3.03
CA GLN A 90 15.95 -11.77 -1.63
C GLN A 90 14.58 -11.12 -1.44
N PHE A 91 14.37 -9.96 -2.06
CA PHE A 91 13.07 -9.29 -2.05
C PHE A 91 11.96 -10.15 -2.68
N ALA A 92 12.25 -10.79 -3.82
CA ALA A 92 11.30 -11.71 -4.46
C ALA A 92 10.97 -12.90 -3.56
N VAL A 93 11.97 -13.52 -2.93
CA VAL A 93 11.78 -14.62 -1.98
C VAL A 93 10.94 -14.17 -0.78
N PHE A 94 11.25 -13.01 -0.18
CA PHE A 94 10.46 -12.43 0.89
C PHE A 94 8.99 -12.22 0.48
N THR A 95 8.76 -11.66 -0.71
CA THR A 95 7.42 -11.38 -1.22
C THR A 95 6.64 -12.67 -1.47
N VAL A 96 7.29 -13.70 -2.02
CA VAL A 96 6.66 -15.02 -2.21
C VAL A 96 6.31 -15.66 -0.87
N LEU A 97 7.23 -15.67 0.09
CA LEU A 97 7.01 -16.31 1.39
C LEU A 97 5.93 -15.59 2.23
N THR A 98 5.89 -14.27 2.20
CA THR A 98 4.82 -13.48 2.85
C THR A 98 3.46 -13.69 2.17
N THR A 99 3.44 -13.83 0.84
CA THR A 99 2.23 -14.14 0.09
C THR A 99 1.71 -15.55 0.41
N ILE A 100 2.63 -16.53 0.49
CA ILE A 100 2.32 -17.90 0.93
C ILE A 100 1.76 -17.87 2.36
N LEU A 101 2.39 -17.12 3.26
CA LEU A 101 1.92 -16.95 4.65
C LEU A 101 0.48 -16.40 4.69
N ALA A 102 0.16 -15.44 3.84
CA ALA A 102 -1.18 -14.85 3.73
C ALA A 102 -2.22 -15.77 3.04
N LEU A 103 -1.78 -16.67 2.14
CA LEU A 103 -2.63 -17.59 1.38
C LEU A 103 -2.88 -18.92 2.08
N LEU A 104 -1.94 -19.40 2.90
CA LEU A 104 -2.07 -20.65 3.66
C LEU A 104 -3.40 -20.83 4.44
N PRO A 105 -4.05 -19.78 4.99
CA PRO A 105 -5.36 -19.91 5.60
C PRO A 105 -6.52 -20.20 4.66
N LYS A 106 -6.36 -19.88 3.37
CA LYS A 106 -7.40 -19.97 2.35
C LYS A 106 -7.25 -21.21 1.47
N LEU A 107 -6.14 -21.92 1.62
CA LEU A 107 -5.76 -23.05 0.80
C LEU A 107 -5.98 -24.37 1.55
N PRO A 108 -6.34 -25.45 0.85
CA PRO A 108 -6.38 -26.80 1.40
C PRO A 108 -5.05 -27.19 2.05
N ARG A 109 -5.10 -27.98 3.14
CA ARG A 109 -3.90 -28.47 3.84
C ARG A 109 -3.00 -29.35 2.97
N THR A 110 -3.55 -29.97 1.92
CA THR A 110 -2.86 -30.95 1.04
C THR A 110 -2.60 -30.40 -0.36
N ILE A 111 -2.37 -29.09 -0.49
CA ILE A 111 -1.97 -28.52 -1.77
C ILE A 111 -0.54 -28.94 -2.15
N GLU A 112 -0.37 -29.38 -3.40
CA GLU A 112 0.91 -29.65 -4.03
C GLU A 112 1.67 -28.34 -4.33
N ALA A 113 3.01 -28.39 -4.30
CA ALA A 113 3.88 -27.25 -4.58
C ALA A 113 3.56 -26.47 -5.89
N PRO A 114 3.32 -27.10 -7.06
CA PRO A 114 2.98 -26.37 -8.28
C PRO A 114 1.64 -25.62 -8.17
N LYS A 115 0.63 -26.22 -7.53
CA LYS A 115 -0.67 -25.58 -7.29
C LYS A 115 -0.55 -24.40 -6.34
N LEU A 116 0.35 -24.48 -5.34
CA LEU A 116 0.66 -23.36 -4.46
C LEU A 116 1.29 -22.20 -5.24
N LEU A 117 2.25 -22.49 -6.13
CA LEU A 117 2.90 -21.48 -6.95
C LEU A 117 1.90 -20.78 -7.89
N MET A 118 1.03 -21.55 -8.55
CA MET A 118 -0.05 -20.98 -9.37
C MET A 118 -1.02 -20.13 -8.56
N ALA A 119 -1.32 -20.52 -7.31
CA ALA A 119 -2.17 -19.73 -6.42
C ALA A 119 -1.50 -18.41 -6.01
N VAL A 120 -0.19 -18.41 -5.77
CA VAL A 120 0.61 -17.20 -5.51
C VAL A 120 0.60 -16.29 -6.74
N LEU A 121 0.92 -16.82 -7.92
CA LEU A 121 0.94 -16.06 -9.17
C LEU A 121 -0.45 -15.45 -9.46
N GLY A 122 -1.50 -16.26 -9.33
CA GLY A 122 -2.88 -15.82 -9.50
C GLY A 122 -3.28 -14.75 -8.48
N TYR A 123 -2.70 -14.75 -7.27
CA TYR A 123 -2.92 -13.69 -6.30
C TYR A 123 -2.29 -12.36 -6.74
N PHE A 124 -1.08 -12.38 -7.28
CA PHE A 124 -0.44 -11.19 -7.86
C PHE A 124 -1.22 -10.63 -9.04
N LEU A 125 -1.68 -11.48 -9.98
CA LEU A 125 -2.51 -11.00 -11.10
C LEU A 125 -3.85 -10.43 -10.60
N LYS A 126 -4.49 -11.11 -9.65
CA LYS A 126 -5.76 -10.64 -9.08
C LYS A 126 -5.61 -9.35 -8.28
N PHE A 127 -4.45 -9.07 -7.70
CA PHE A 127 -4.21 -7.83 -6.95
C PHE A 127 -4.45 -6.61 -7.85
N TRP A 128 -3.87 -6.59 -9.05
CA TRP A 128 -4.04 -5.52 -10.02
C TRP A 128 -5.49 -5.36 -10.49
N LEU A 129 -6.14 -6.49 -10.84
CA LEU A 129 -7.55 -6.48 -11.21
C LEU A 129 -8.44 -5.97 -10.07
N ARG A 130 -8.12 -6.34 -8.84
CA ARG A 130 -8.91 -6.01 -7.67
C ARG A 130 -8.85 -4.52 -7.33
N ILE A 131 -7.70 -3.87 -7.52
CA ILE A 131 -7.57 -2.41 -7.39
C ILE A 131 -8.59 -1.70 -8.29
N GLY A 132 -8.68 -2.11 -9.56
CA GLY A 132 -9.67 -1.55 -10.51
C GLY A 132 -11.11 -1.79 -10.07
N THR A 133 -11.43 -2.99 -9.56
CA THR A 133 -12.77 -3.29 -9.06
C THR A 133 -13.13 -2.56 -7.77
N ASP A 134 -12.18 -2.34 -6.86
CA ASP A 134 -12.41 -1.63 -5.60
C ASP A 134 -12.57 -0.13 -5.86
N LEU A 135 -11.79 0.46 -6.78
CA LEU A 135 -12.02 1.83 -7.28
C LEU A 135 -13.43 2.00 -7.88
N SER A 136 -13.86 1.02 -8.69
CA SER A 136 -15.20 1.00 -9.29
C SER A 136 -16.33 0.83 -8.26
N ARG A 137 -16.06 0.20 -7.12
CA ARG A 137 -17.03 0.09 -6.02
C ARG A 137 -17.12 1.38 -5.23
N ILE A 138 -15.99 2.03 -4.96
CA ILE A 138 -15.93 3.32 -4.26
C ILE A 138 -16.68 4.40 -5.06
N SER A 139 -16.54 4.42 -6.39
CA SER A 139 -17.27 5.36 -7.25
C SER A 139 -18.79 5.12 -7.21
N LYS A 140 -19.24 3.86 -7.22
CA LYS A 140 -20.66 3.49 -7.10
C LYS A 140 -21.27 3.83 -5.74
N ILE A 141 -20.50 3.70 -4.65
CA ILE A 141 -20.93 4.07 -3.29
C ILE A 141 -21.07 5.59 -3.17
N LYS A 142 -20.18 6.38 -3.81
CA LYS A 142 -20.33 7.84 -3.90
C LYS A 142 -21.59 8.25 -4.66
N ALA A 143 -21.99 7.49 -5.68
CA ALA A 143 -23.20 7.76 -6.46
C ALA A 143 -24.51 7.48 -5.70
N HIS A 144 -24.47 6.66 -4.65
CA HIS A 144 -25.65 6.29 -3.84
C HIS A 144 -25.71 6.99 -2.47
N ALA A 145 -24.75 7.86 -2.16
CA ALA A 145 -24.81 8.65 -0.93
C ALA A 145 -25.77 9.83 -1.14
N PRO A 146 -26.85 9.98 -0.32
CA PRO A 146 -27.76 11.11 -0.42
C PRO A 146 -27.06 12.36 0.08
N THR A 147 -26.30 13.01 -0.80
CA THR A 147 -25.67 14.29 -0.51
C THR A 147 -26.45 15.35 -1.26
N LYS A 148 -27.11 16.24 -0.51
CA LYS A 148 -27.54 17.54 -1.02
C LYS A 148 -26.33 18.16 -1.72
N PHE A 149 -26.36 18.17 -3.04
CA PHE A 149 -25.28 18.61 -3.91
C PHE A 149 -25.13 20.13 -3.75
N SER A 150 -24.29 20.55 -2.81
CA SER A 150 -23.86 21.94 -2.69
C SER A 150 -22.56 22.09 -3.49
N GLY A 151 -22.58 22.90 -4.55
CA GLY A 151 -21.42 23.13 -5.41
C GLY A 151 -20.16 23.57 -4.64
N ALA A 152 -20.33 24.23 -3.49
CA ALA A 152 -19.26 24.61 -2.58
C ALA A 152 -18.48 23.40 -2.01
N ARG A 153 -19.14 22.26 -1.79
CA ARG A 153 -18.52 21.05 -1.25
C ARG A 153 -17.71 20.29 -2.31
N VAL A 154 -18.14 20.34 -3.57
CA VAL A 154 -17.39 19.78 -4.72
C VAL A 154 -16.13 20.61 -4.99
N LEU A 155 -16.27 21.94 -4.97
CA LEU A 155 -15.14 22.88 -5.01
C LEU A 155 -14.16 22.60 -3.87
N GLY A 156 -14.63 22.48 -2.63
CA GLY A 156 -13.77 22.11 -1.51
C GLY A 156 -13.05 20.78 -1.72
N THR A 157 -13.69 19.75 -2.28
CA THR A 157 -13.06 18.43 -2.46
C THR A 157 -11.96 18.44 -3.53
N ILE A 158 -12.06 19.32 -4.52
CA ILE A 158 -11.07 19.44 -5.62
C ILE A 158 -9.94 20.41 -5.23
N PHE A 159 -10.28 21.54 -4.61
CA PHE A 159 -9.30 22.58 -4.30
C PHE A 159 -8.49 22.28 -3.04
N LEU A 160 -9.06 21.57 -2.05
CA LEU A 160 -8.34 21.22 -0.81
C LEU A 160 -7.08 20.38 -1.06
N PRO A 161 -7.07 19.30 -1.88
CA PRO A 161 -5.83 18.57 -2.15
C PRO A 161 -4.80 19.40 -2.92
N ILE A 162 -5.24 20.29 -3.82
CA ILE A 162 -4.33 21.18 -4.57
C ILE A 162 -3.65 22.17 -3.62
N ILE A 163 -4.43 22.83 -2.76
CA ILE A 163 -3.92 23.77 -1.75
C ILE A 163 -2.99 23.05 -0.77
N THR A 164 -3.37 21.84 -0.34
CA THR A 164 -2.54 21.04 0.57
C THR A 164 -1.22 20.64 -0.08
N CYS A 165 -1.23 20.21 -1.35
CA CYS A 165 -0.01 19.95 -2.11
C CYS A 165 0.87 21.19 -2.26
N ALA A 166 0.27 22.36 -2.54
CA ALA A 166 1.01 23.61 -2.68
C ALA A 166 1.68 24.02 -1.36
N ILE A 167 0.96 23.94 -0.24
CA ILE A 167 1.51 24.21 1.10
C ILE A 167 2.64 23.23 1.43
N PHE A 168 2.45 21.94 1.12
CA PHE A 168 3.46 20.91 1.40
C PHE A 168 4.72 21.13 0.56
N ALA A 169 4.57 21.46 -0.72
CA ALA A 169 5.68 21.80 -1.61
C ALA A 169 6.43 23.05 -1.11
N TYR A 170 5.70 24.06 -0.62
CA TYR A 170 6.28 25.27 -0.06
C TYR A 170 7.05 25.01 1.24
N LEU A 171 6.51 24.17 2.14
CA LEU A 171 7.21 23.74 3.35
C LEU A 171 8.48 22.92 3.03
N PHE A 172 8.42 22.07 2.01
CA PHE A 172 9.59 21.33 1.53
C PHE A 172 10.66 22.23 0.92
N TYR A 173 10.25 23.26 0.17
CA TYR A 173 11.14 24.28 -0.36
C TYR A 173 11.89 25.02 0.76
N LEU A 174 11.18 25.43 1.82
CA LEU A 174 11.80 26.11 2.96
C LEU A 174 12.71 25.20 3.80
N ALA A 175 12.39 23.91 3.89
CA ALA A 175 13.13 22.97 4.73
C ALA A 175 14.40 22.39 4.07
N ASN A 176 14.58 22.54 2.74
CA ASN A 176 15.71 21.94 2.02
C ASN A 176 16.32 22.89 0.96
N PRO A 177 17.54 23.42 1.16
CA PRO A 177 18.20 24.29 0.19
C PRO A 177 18.54 23.59 -1.15
N ILE A 178 18.63 22.26 -1.16
CA ILE A 178 18.81 21.48 -2.40
C ILE A 178 17.55 21.57 -3.30
N ILE A 179 16.36 21.69 -2.68
CA ILE A 179 15.09 21.77 -3.41
C ILE A 179 14.88 23.18 -3.97
N SER A 180 15.36 24.23 -3.31
CA SER A 180 15.30 25.59 -3.85
C SER A 180 16.13 25.75 -5.13
N ASP A 181 17.32 25.16 -5.17
CA ASP A 181 18.16 25.18 -6.37
C ASP A 181 17.58 24.34 -7.51
N PHE A 182 16.87 23.24 -7.18
CA PHE A 182 16.21 22.41 -8.17
C PHE A 182 14.96 23.07 -8.75
N LEU A 183 14.13 23.72 -7.92
CA LEU A 183 12.95 24.46 -8.35
C LEU A 183 13.30 25.73 -9.15
N ASN A 184 14.39 26.42 -8.80
CA ASN A 184 14.89 27.57 -9.57
C ASN A 184 15.43 27.15 -10.95
N LYS A 185 15.85 25.89 -11.12
CA LYS A 185 16.24 25.32 -12.42
C LYS A 185 15.05 24.73 -13.19
N LEU A 186 13.89 24.60 -12.54
CA LEU A 186 12.68 24.03 -13.11
C LEU A 186 11.95 25.12 -13.88
N ASP A 187 12.37 25.32 -15.13
CA ASP A 187 11.74 26.26 -16.04
C ASP A 187 10.36 25.73 -16.45
N LEU A 188 9.32 26.18 -15.74
CA LEU A 188 7.92 25.83 -15.96
C LEU A 188 7.50 26.08 -17.42
N THR A 189 8.10 27.06 -18.09
CA THR A 189 7.87 27.37 -19.50
C THR A 189 8.17 26.18 -20.41
N ARG A 190 9.27 25.46 -20.15
CA ARG A 190 9.63 24.25 -20.90
C ARG A 190 8.71 23.07 -20.58
N VAL A 191 8.23 22.95 -19.34
CA VAL A 191 7.30 21.88 -18.95
C VAL A 191 5.95 22.04 -19.66
N PHE A 192 5.49 23.27 -19.85
CA PHE A 192 4.27 23.57 -20.61
C PHE A 192 4.44 23.37 -22.12
N GLU A 193 5.64 23.53 -22.69
CA GLU A 193 5.90 23.17 -24.10
C GLU A 193 5.75 21.65 -24.36
N PHE A 194 6.07 20.80 -23.38
CA PHE A 194 5.85 19.35 -23.48
C PHE A 194 4.37 18.95 -23.34
N PHE A 195 3.50 19.85 -22.84
CA PHE A 195 2.04 19.69 -22.81
C PHE A 195 1.42 20.03 -24.17
N SER A 196 1.90 19.39 -25.24
CA SER A 196 1.22 19.46 -26.54
C SER A 196 -0.09 18.69 -26.48
N ILE A 197 -1.21 19.38 -26.68
CA ILE A 197 -2.58 18.82 -26.76
C ILE A 197 -2.66 17.61 -27.71
N GLN A 198 -1.83 17.60 -28.75
CA GLN A 198 -1.68 16.52 -29.72
C GLN A 198 -1.27 15.19 -29.07
N ARG A 199 -0.39 15.20 -28.05
CA ARG A 199 0.04 14.00 -27.30
C ARG A 199 -1.04 13.47 -26.38
N LEU A 200 -1.81 14.36 -25.75
CA LEU A 200 -2.96 14.01 -24.90
C LEU A 200 -4.08 13.34 -25.70
N LEU A 201 -4.34 13.86 -26.91
CA LEU A 201 -5.29 13.24 -27.84
C LEU A 201 -4.81 11.86 -28.31
N PHE A 202 -3.52 11.72 -28.63
CA PHE A 202 -2.96 10.43 -29.03
C PHE A 202 -3.06 9.37 -27.92
N SER A 203 -2.77 9.72 -26.66
CA SER A 203 -2.87 8.81 -25.51
C SER A 203 -4.30 8.50 -25.07
N ALA A 204 -5.30 9.24 -25.56
CA ALA A 204 -6.71 8.96 -25.28
C ALA A 204 -7.32 7.95 -26.26
N PHE A 205 -6.64 7.67 -27.38
CA PHE A 205 -7.10 6.76 -28.44
C PHE A 205 -6.28 5.46 -28.54
N VAL A 206 -5.27 5.26 -27.69
CA VAL A 206 -4.49 4.02 -27.54
C VAL A 206 -4.84 3.36 -26.21
#